data_AF-A0A5N6L275-F1
#
_entry.id   AF-A0A5N6L275-F1
#
_cell.length_a   1.000
_cell.length_b   1.000
_cell.length_c   1.000
_cell.angle_alpha   90.00
_cell.angle_beta   90.00
_cell.angle_gamma   90.00
#
_symmetry.space_group_name_H-M   'P 1'
#
loop_
_entity.id
_entity.type
_entity.pdbx_description
1 polymer ?
#
loop_
_entity_poly.entity_id
_entity_poly.type
_entity_poly.pdbx_seq_one_letter_code
_entity_poly.pdbx_strand_id
1 'polypeptide(L)'
;MVPLLIQEIFSCFVRNCTRILSEMQNIKKDRTDEMAKICRTATVLYEVLQAVVSPGKIDAETERYAKDVEMKRKQCEPYNILPLYTLGVKPRIMEFPEIKAAAHALRNVSNLPMPRMQSTPGVPRVK
;
A
#
# COMPACT_ATOMS: atom_id res chain seq x y z
N MET A 1 -35.35 3.84 6.34
CA MET A 1 -34.23 4.75 5.96
C MET A 1 -32.90 4.01 5.80
N VAL A 2 -32.57 3.04 6.66
CA VAL A 2 -31.36 2.17 6.56
C VAL A 2 -31.17 1.44 5.22
N PRO A 3 -32.21 0.94 4.51
CA PRO A 3 -32.01 0.17 3.27
C PRO A 3 -31.45 0.97 2.09
N LEU A 4 -31.81 2.26 2.00
CA LEU A 4 -31.36 3.15 0.92
C LEU A 4 -29.86 3.44 1.05
N LEU A 5 -29.38 3.67 2.28
CA LEU A 5 -27.95 3.90 2.55
C LEU A 5 -27.11 2.68 2.14
N ILE A 6 -27.60 1.47 2.40
CA ILE A 6 -26.92 0.23 2.02
C ILE A 6 -26.84 0.12 0.49
N GLN A 7 -27.92 0.42 -0.23
CA GLN A 7 -27.91 0.41 -1.70
C GLN A 7 -26.96 1.48 -2.29
N GLU A 8 -26.86 2.65 -1.66
CA GLU A 8 -25.92 3.68 -2.10
C GLU A 8 -24.47 3.28 -1.87
N ILE A 9 -24.14 2.72 -0.70
CA ILE A 9 -22.80 2.21 -0.39
C ILE A 9 -22.41 1.11 -1.40
N PHE A 10 -23.36 0.22 -1.69
CA PHE A 10 -23.18 -0.86 -2.64
C PHE A 10 -22.90 -0.35 -4.07
N SER A 11 -23.73 0.58 -4.56
CA SER A 11 -23.54 1.24 -5.86
C SER A 11 -22.20 1.98 -5.93
N CYS A 12 -21.82 2.65 -4.85
CA CYS A 12 -20.55 3.38 -4.74
C CYS A 12 -19.34 2.43 -4.78
N PHE A 13 -19.43 1.29 -4.10
CA PHE A 13 -18.40 0.25 -4.12
C PHE A 13 -18.21 -0.31 -5.54
N VAL A 14 -19.28 -0.79 -6.18
CA VAL A 14 -19.22 -1.37 -7.53
C VAL A 14 -18.66 -0.36 -8.55
N ARG A 15 -19.10 0.90 -8.48
CA ARG A 15 -18.59 1.99 -9.34
C ARG A 15 -17.10 2.24 -9.13
N ASN A 16 -16.63 2.25 -7.89
CA ASN A 16 -15.19 2.43 -7.62
C ASN A 16 -14.38 1.21 -8.09
N CYS A 17 -14.86 -0.01 -7.86
CA CYS A 17 -14.17 -1.24 -8.29
C CYS A 17 -14.02 -1.34 -9.80
N THR A 18 -15.08 -1.06 -10.55
CA THR A 18 -15.03 -1.02 -12.03
C THR A 18 -14.06 0.05 -12.55
N ARG A 19 -13.97 1.21 -11.88
CA ARG A 19 -12.98 2.24 -12.19
C ARG A 19 -11.55 1.78 -11.91
N ILE A 20 -11.29 1.15 -10.77
CA ILE A 20 -9.98 0.55 -10.44
C ILE A 20 -9.58 -0.43 -11.53
N LEU A 21 -10.45 -1.38 -11.89
CA LEU A 21 -10.14 -2.43 -12.85
C LEU A 21 -9.88 -1.90 -14.28
N SER A 22 -10.64 -0.88 -14.71
CA SER A 22 -10.46 -0.26 -16.05
C SER A 22 -9.21 0.62 -16.15
N GLU A 23 -8.90 1.39 -15.10
CA GLU A 23 -7.65 2.16 -15.03
C GLU A 23 -6.42 1.24 -15.05
N MET A 24 -6.55 0.01 -14.52
CA MET A 24 -5.47 -0.97 -14.53
C MET A 24 -5.16 -1.62 -15.87
N GLN A 25 -6.12 -1.67 -16.81
CA GLN A 25 -5.83 -2.11 -18.18
C GLN A 25 -5.01 -1.08 -18.96
N ASN A 26 -4.92 0.15 -18.45
CA ASN A 26 -4.29 1.29 -19.12
C ASN A 26 -3.03 1.82 -18.37
N ILE A 27 -2.36 0.99 -17.57
CA ILE A 27 -1.28 1.46 -16.69
C ILE A 27 -0.06 1.92 -17.49
N LYS A 28 0.07 3.25 -17.60
CA LYS A 28 1.35 3.94 -17.51
C LYS A 28 1.75 3.97 -16.03
N LYS A 29 3.00 3.60 -15.73
CA LYS A 29 3.63 3.45 -14.40
C LYS A 29 3.55 4.68 -13.47
N ASP A 30 3.00 5.79 -13.96
CA ASP A 30 3.01 7.13 -13.36
C ASP A 30 1.79 7.42 -12.46
N ARG A 31 0.79 6.55 -12.41
CA ARG A 31 -0.46 6.74 -11.63
C ARG A 31 -0.64 5.77 -10.45
N THR A 32 0.44 5.12 -10.02
CA THR A 32 0.42 4.11 -8.94
C THR A 32 -0.11 4.68 -7.61
N ASP A 33 0.22 5.93 -7.29
CA ASP A 33 -0.23 6.59 -6.06
C ASP A 33 -1.74 6.90 -6.08
N GLU A 34 -2.26 7.32 -7.23
CA GLU A 34 -3.69 7.58 -7.41
C GLU A 34 -4.46 6.25 -7.28
N MET A 35 -3.96 5.19 -7.90
CA MET A 35 -4.52 3.83 -7.79
C MET A 35 -4.52 3.34 -6.34
N ALA A 36 -3.45 3.59 -5.57
CA ALA A 36 -3.37 3.22 -4.16
C ALA A 36 -4.45 3.91 -3.32
N LYS A 37 -4.72 5.20 -3.56
CA LYS A 37 -5.81 5.94 -2.90
C LYS A 37 -7.17 5.32 -3.22
N ILE A 38 -7.42 5.02 -4.50
CA ILE A 38 -8.71 4.48 -4.94
C ILE A 38 -8.93 3.07 -4.35
N CYS A 39 -7.89 2.22 -4.36
CA CYS A 39 -7.95 0.90 -3.73
C CYS A 39 -8.24 1.00 -2.22
N ARG A 40 -7.58 1.93 -1.50
CA ARG A 40 -7.86 2.17 -0.08
C ARG A 40 -9.31 2.57 0.16
N THR A 41 -9.83 3.51 -0.63
CA THR A 41 -11.24 3.94 -0.53
C THR A 41 -12.20 2.78 -0.79
N ALA A 42 -11.96 1.96 -1.82
CA ALA A 42 -12.79 0.79 -2.11
C ALA A 42 -12.75 -0.25 -0.98
N THR A 43 -11.60 -0.47 -0.34
CA THR A 43 -11.50 -1.34 0.84
C THR A 43 -12.33 -0.83 2.00
N VAL A 44 -12.24 0.46 2.33
CA VAL A 44 -13.03 1.06 3.42
C VAL A 44 -14.52 0.96 3.13
N LEU A 45 -14.95 1.21 1.89
CA LEU A 45 -16.36 1.05 1.48
C LEU A 45 -16.86 -0.39 1.66
N TYR A 46 -16.01 -1.38 1.38
CA TYR A 46 -16.35 -2.79 1.58
C TYR A 46 -16.43 -3.18 3.06
N GLU A 47 -15.53 -2.65 3.90
CA GLU A 47 -15.59 -2.85 5.36
C GLU A 47 -16.87 -2.25 5.95
N VAL A 48 -17.23 -1.03 5.52
CA VAL A 48 -18.48 -0.39 5.91
C VAL A 48 -19.67 -1.23 5.45
N LEU A 49 -19.63 -1.76 4.21
CA LEU A 49 -20.68 -2.64 3.70
C LEU A 49 -20.83 -3.90 4.58
N GLN A 50 -19.73 -4.55 4.97
CA GLN A 50 -19.77 -5.71 5.87
C GLN A 50 -20.30 -5.36 7.27
N ALA A 51 -20.04 -4.15 7.77
CA ALA A 51 -20.53 -3.71 9.07
C ALA A 51 -22.05 -3.43 9.07
N VAL A 52 -22.60 -2.96 7.93
CA VAL A 52 -24.02 -2.60 7.82
C VAL A 52 -24.90 -3.73 7.24
N VAL A 53 -24.29 -4.71 6.58
CA VAL A 53 -24.98 -5.85 5.95
C VAL A 53 -24.66 -7.14 6.71
N SER A 54 -25.68 -7.91 7.07
CA SER A 54 -25.47 -9.22 7.71
C SER A 54 -24.65 -10.16 6.81
N PRO A 55 -23.71 -10.94 7.37
CA PRO A 55 -22.92 -11.89 6.59
C PRO A 55 -23.85 -12.87 5.86
N GLY A 56 -23.66 -13.02 4.54
CA GLY A 56 -24.50 -13.83 3.65
C GLY A 56 -25.54 -13.08 2.81
N LYS A 57 -25.69 -11.75 3.00
CA LYS A 57 -26.53 -10.90 2.13
C LYS A 57 -25.72 -10.11 1.09
N ILE A 58 -24.40 -10.23 1.12
CA ILE A 58 -23.52 -9.68 0.10
C ILE A 58 -23.52 -10.67 -1.07
N ASP A 59 -23.78 -10.18 -2.27
CA ASP A 59 -23.71 -10.98 -3.49
C ASP A 59 -22.28 -11.38 -3.85
N ALA A 60 -22.18 -12.47 -4.61
CA ALA A 60 -20.91 -13.03 -5.06
C ALA A 60 -20.12 -12.07 -5.96
N GLU A 61 -20.79 -11.17 -6.68
CA GLU A 61 -20.15 -10.21 -7.58
C GLU A 61 -19.34 -9.18 -6.76
N THR A 62 -19.91 -8.73 -5.65
CA THR A 62 -19.28 -7.79 -4.70
C THR A 62 -18.11 -8.43 -3.97
N GLU A 63 -18.25 -9.69 -3.55
CA GLU A 63 -17.11 -10.44 -3.01
C GLU A 63 -15.98 -10.59 -4.04
N ARG A 64 -16.32 -10.84 -5.32
CA ARG A 64 -15.33 -10.90 -6.39
C ARG A 64 -14.59 -9.56 -6.53
N TYR A 65 -15.34 -8.46 -6.59
CA TYR A 65 -14.76 -7.12 -6.66
C TYR A 65 -13.89 -6.79 -5.44
N ALA A 66 -14.27 -7.22 -4.24
CA ALA A 66 -13.47 -7.03 -3.04
C ALA A 66 -12.14 -7.77 -3.11
N LYS A 67 -12.15 -9.04 -3.56
CA LYS A 67 -10.94 -9.83 -3.80
C LYS A 67 -10.04 -9.20 -4.86
N ASP A 68 -10.62 -8.71 -5.94
CA ASP A 68 -9.87 -8.05 -7.00
C ASP A 68 -9.21 -6.78 -6.48
N VAL A 69 -9.94 -5.92 -5.77
CA VAL A 69 -9.40 -4.71 -5.13
C VAL A 69 -8.27 -5.06 -4.16
N GLU A 70 -8.41 -6.13 -3.36
CA GLU A 70 -7.35 -6.55 -2.44
C GLU A 70 -6.08 -7.00 -3.19
N MET A 71 -6.22 -7.77 -4.27
CA MET A 71 -5.09 -8.15 -5.12
C MET A 71 -4.42 -6.91 -5.72
N LYS A 72 -5.19 -5.91 -6.15
CA LYS A 72 -4.66 -4.65 -6.71
C LYS A 72 -3.98 -3.79 -5.66
N ARG A 73 -4.54 -3.73 -4.44
CA ARG A 73 -3.95 -3.01 -3.31
C ARG A 73 -2.54 -3.52 -3.02
N LYS A 74 -2.32 -4.84 -3.04
CA LYS A 74 -0.99 -5.46 -2.85
C LYS A 74 0.01 -5.06 -3.94
N GLN A 75 -0.46 -4.78 -5.16
CA GLN A 75 0.38 -4.30 -6.27
C GLN A 75 0.69 -2.80 -6.18
N CYS A 76 -0.14 -2.05 -5.46
CA CYS A 76 -0.03 -0.61 -5.26
C CYS A 76 0.51 -0.26 -3.87
N GLU A 77 1.00 -1.24 -3.11
CA GLU A 77 1.78 -0.92 -1.92
C GLU A 77 2.96 -0.08 -2.38
N PRO A 78 3.13 1.13 -1.81
CA PRO A 78 4.30 1.93 -2.11
C PRO A 78 5.51 1.03 -1.84
N TYR A 79 6.29 0.74 -2.89
CA TYR A 79 7.62 0.21 -2.66
C TYR A 79 8.27 1.19 -1.69
N ASN A 80 8.76 0.67 -0.57
CA ASN A 80 9.56 1.46 0.33
C ASN A 80 10.72 2.06 -0.47
N ILE A 81 10.57 3.32 -0.87
CA ILE A 81 11.66 4.27 -1.07
C ILE A 81 12.17 4.47 0.36
N LEU A 82 12.98 3.52 0.83
CA LEU A 82 13.29 3.25 2.23
C LEU A 82 13.50 4.53 3.07
N PRO A 83 12.87 4.68 4.25
CA PRO A 83 13.64 5.02 5.44
C PRO A 83 14.52 3.80 5.73
N LEU A 84 15.80 3.89 5.34
CA LEU A 84 16.81 2.88 5.61
C LEU A 84 16.79 2.56 7.12
N TYR A 85 16.52 1.28 7.46
CA TYR A 85 16.69 0.69 8.79
C TYR A 85 15.72 1.13 9.91
N THR A 86 14.50 0.60 9.95
CA THR A 86 13.70 0.65 11.19
C THR A 86 13.48 -0.71 11.88
N LEU A 87 13.70 -1.86 11.21
CA LEU A 87 13.27 -3.16 11.79
C LEU A 87 14.22 -4.36 11.54
N GLY A 88 15.51 -4.14 11.26
CA GLY A 88 16.51 -5.23 11.20
C GLY A 88 16.37 -6.24 10.04
N VAL A 89 15.32 -6.14 9.23
CA VAL A 89 15.14 -6.95 8.01
C VAL A 89 15.90 -6.28 6.87
N LYS A 90 16.87 -7.01 6.29
CA LYS A 90 17.62 -6.55 5.12
C LYS A 90 16.65 -6.39 3.94
N PRO A 91 16.48 -5.16 3.40
CA PRO A 91 15.57 -4.95 2.26
C PRO A 91 16.00 -5.79 1.06
N ARG A 92 15.05 -6.36 0.31
CA ARG A 92 15.34 -7.18 -0.88
C ARG A 92 16.15 -6.44 -1.94
N ILE A 93 16.03 -5.11 -2.01
CA ILE A 93 16.85 -4.27 -2.90
C ILE A 93 18.36 -4.36 -2.57
N MET A 94 18.73 -4.68 -1.33
CA MET A 94 20.13 -4.93 -0.94
C MET A 94 20.67 -6.27 -1.45
N GLU A 95 19.85 -7.08 -2.14
CA GLU A 95 20.30 -8.31 -2.81
C GLU A 95 20.91 -8.01 -4.19
N PHE A 96 20.56 -6.88 -4.82
CA PHE A 96 21.06 -6.49 -6.14
C PHE A 96 22.58 -6.24 -6.11
N PRO A 97 23.33 -6.78 -7.09
CA PRO A 97 24.78 -6.63 -7.13
C PRO A 97 25.23 -5.17 -7.26
N GLU A 98 24.49 -4.33 -7.99
CA GLU A 98 24.79 -2.92 -8.17
C GLU A 98 24.72 -2.16 -6.84
N ILE A 99 23.69 -2.45 -6.04
CA ILE A 99 23.48 -1.82 -4.74
C ILE A 99 24.52 -2.29 -3.72
N LYS A 100 24.88 -3.58 -3.74
CA LYS A 100 25.97 -4.12 -2.92
C LYS A 100 27.31 -3.47 -3.27
N ALA A 101 27.61 -3.34 -4.56
CA ALA A 101 28.83 -2.73 -5.06
C ALA A 101 28.92 -1.25 -4.63
N ALA A 102 27.84 -0.48 -4.81
CA ALA A 102 27.77 0.92 -4.38
C ALA A 102 27.96 1.07 -2.85
N ALA A 103 27.27 0.24 -2.05
CA ALA A 103 27.42 0.27 -0.60
C ALA A 103 28.84 -0.09 -0.14
N HIS A 104 29.48 -1.06 -0.81
CA HIS A 104 30.87 -1.42 -0.56
C HIS A 104 31.84 -0.30 -0.95
N ALA A 105 31.64 0.32 -2.12
CA ALA A 105 32.45 1.45 -2.57
C ALA A 105 32.37 2.62 -1.57
N LEU A 106 31.17 2.98 -1.11
CA LEU A 106 30.97 4.04 -0.11
C LEU A 106 31.66 3.74 1.23
N ARG A 107 31.67 2.47 1.68
CA ARG A 107 32.40 2.08 2.91
C ARG A 107 33.91 2.25 2.81
N ASN A 108 34.45 2.18 1.59
CA ASN A 108 35.88 2.30 1.33
C ASN A 108 36.31 3.74 1.04
N VAL A 109 35.38 4.71 1.03
CA VAL A 109 35.70 6.13 0.92
C VAL A 109 35.84 6.72 2.31
N SER A 110 37.04 7.21 2.63
CA SER A 110 37.31 7.99 3.83
C SER A 110 36.79 9.43 3.67
N ASN A 111 36.48 10.08 4.80
CA ASN A 111 36.04 11.48 4.88
C ASN A 111 34.64 11.79 4.30
N LEU A 112 33.77 10.79 4.16
CA LEU A 112 32.36 11.07 3.87
C LEU A 112 31.68 11.79 5.05
N PRO A 113 30.88 12.83 4.80
CA PRO A 113 30.11 13.47 5.87
C PRO A 113 29.14 12.45 6.45
N MET A 114 29.22 12.21 7.76
CA MET A 114 28.36 11.25 8.42
C MET A 114 26.91 11.76 8.37
N PRO A 115 25.93 10.94 7.94
CA PRO A 115 24.53 11.35 7.94
C PRO A 115 24.13 11.71 9.37
N ARG A 116 23.67 12.94 9.57
CA ARG A 116 23.07 13.34 10.84
C ARG A 116 21.75 12.59 10.97
N MET A 117 21.79 11.41 11.58
CA MET A 117 20.58 10.77 12.09
C MET A 117 20.06 11.72 13.16
N GLN A 118 18.98 12.44 12.86
CA GLN A 118 18.25 13.17 13.89
C GLN A 118 17.74 12.10 14.86
N SER A 119 18.48 11.87 15.93
CA SER A 119 18.02 11.06 17.04
C SER A 119 16.79 11.76 17.58
N THR A 120 15.62 11.16 17.36
CA THR A 120 14.44 11.52 18.13
C THR A 120 14.83 11.37 19.61
N PRO A 121 14.69 12.43 20.43
CA PRO A 121 15.09 12.38 21.82
C PRO A 121 14.11 11.49 22.56
N GLY A 122 14.53 10.27 22.97
CA GLY A 122 13.64 9.46 23.80
C GLY A 122 13.98 8.00 24.08
N VAL A 123 15.03 7.40 23.49
CA VAL A 123 15.33 5.99 23.79
C VAL A 123 16.75 5.85 24.37
N PRO A 124 16.90 5.57 25.68
CA PRO A 124 18.20 5.34 26.30
C PRO A 124 18.85 4.08 25.74
N ARG A 125 20.10 4.20 25.28
CA ARG A 125 20.94 3.05 24.96
C ARG A 125 21.47 2.46 26.27
N VAL A 126 21.01 1.24 26.59
CA VAL A 126 21.63 0.41 27.64
C VAL A 126 23.02 0.01 27.15
N LYS A 127 24.03 0.24 27.99
CA LYS A 127 25.43 -0.12 27.74
C LYS A 127 25.64 -1.63 27.77
#